data_AF-A0A1X7SD68-F1
#
_entry.id   AF-A0A1X7SD68-F1
#
_cell.length_a   1.000
_cell.length_b   1.000
_cell.length_c   1.000
_cell.angle_alpha   90.00
_cell.angle_beta   90.00
_cell.angle_gamma   90.00
#
_symmetry.space_group_name_H-M   'P 1'
#
loop_
_entity.id
_entity.type
_entity.pdbx_description
1 polymer ?
#
loop_
_entity_poly.entity_id
_entity_poly.type
_entity_poly.pdbx_seq_one_letter_code
_entity_poly.pdbx_strand_id
1 'polypeptide(L)' 'MESSSVEVLRESGPDKYQLHLHESCVLSLKFAHSGKWFITTGKDNLLNAWRTPYGASIFQINVQ' A
#
# COMPACT_ATOMS: atom_id res chain seq x y z
N MET A 1 -4.47 6.98 17.01
CA MET A 1 -4.57 5.69 16.31
C MET A 1 -3.68 5.78 15.10
N GLU A 2 -2.50 5.19 15.19
CA GLU A 2 -1.53 5.09 14.12
C GLU A 2 -1.86 3.82 13.34
N SER A 3 -2.46 3.96 12.15
CA SER A 3 -2.80 2.80 11.33
C SER A 3 -1.65 2.48 10.39
N SER A 4 -1.06 1.31 10.53
CA SER A 4 -0.05 0.76 9.61
C SER A 4 -0.67 -0.05 8.47
N SER A 5 -1.99 -0.20 8.47
CA SER A 5 -2.74 -0.96 7.49
C SER A 5 -3.12 -0.10 6.27
N VAL A 6 -2.93 -0.65 5.07
CA VAL A 6 -3.36 -0.03 3.82
C VAL A 6 -4.59 -0.77 3.29
N GLU A 7 -5.66 -0.04 3.01
CA GLU A 7 -6.90 -0.61 2.47
C GLU A 7 -7.07 -0.26 0.99
N VAL A 8 -7.31 -1.28 0.17
CA VAL A 8 -7.64 -1.14 -1.25
C VAL A 8 -9.11 -1.47 -1.42
N LEU A 9 -9.88 -0.46 -1.86
CA LEU A 9 -11.31 -0.57 -2.11
C LEU A 9 -11.58 -0.51 -3.61
N ARG A 10 -12.50 -1.34 -4.10
CA ARG A 10 -13.06 -1.20 -5.45
C ARG A 10 -14.11 -0.08 -5.46
N GLU A 11 -14.13 0.76 -6.50
CA GLU A 11 -15.09 1.86 -6.64
C GLU A 11 -16.56 1.39 -6.68
N SER A 12 -16.85 0.25 -7.30
CA SER A 12 -18.22 -0.31 -7.44
C SER A 12 -18.30 -1.77 -7.02
N GLY A 13 -17.81 -2.12 -5.82
CA GLY A 13 -18.01 -3.47 -5.28
C GLY A 13 -17.70 -3.57 -3.78
N PRO A 14 -18.16 -4.64 -3.10
CA PRO A 14 -17.88 -4.89 -1.69
C PRO A 14 -16.45 -5.39 -1.43
N ASP A 15 -15.66 -5.64 -2.48
CA ASP A 15 -14.29 -6.13 -2.37
C ASP A 15 -13.40 -5.11 -1.65
N LYS A 16 -12.90 -5.52 -0.48
CA LYS A 16 -11.90 -4.78 0.30
C LYS A 16 -10.71 -5.69 0.54
N TYR A 17 -9.52 -5.17 0.24
CA TYR A 17 -8.26 -5.84 0.55
C TYR A 17 -7.51 -5.03 1.59
N GLN A 18 -7.12 -5.66 2.69
CA GLN A 18 -6.31 -5.04 3.73
C GLN A 18 -4.88 -5.58 3.66
N LEU A 19 -3.93 -4.65 3.65
CA LEU A 19 -2.51 -4.94 3.49
C LEU A 19 -1.79 -4.49 4.75
N HIS A 20 -1.20 -5.45 5.46
CA HIS A 20 -0.55 -5.29 6.76
C HIS A 20 0.94 -5.58 6.61
N LEU A 21 1.70 -4.62 6.08
CA LEU A 21 3.11 -4.85 5.72
C LEU A 21 4.02 -3.68 6.11
N HIS A 22 3.43 -2.53 6.44
CA HIS A 22 4.16 -1.51 7.17
C HIS A 22 4.16 -1.84 8.66
N GLU A 23 5.32 -1.72 9.29
CA GLU A 23 5.51 -1.93 10.73
C GLU A 23 5.20 -0.63 11.52
N SER A 24 4.98 0.48 10.81
CA SER A 24 4.70 1.80 11.38
C SER A 24 3.64 2.55 10.57
N CYS A 25 3.29 3.76 10.99
CA CYS A 25 2.39 4.65 10.24
C CYS A 25 2.80 4.76 8.77
N VAL A 26 1.83 4.52 7.88
CA VAL A 26 1.94 4.90 6.47
C VAL A 26 1.80 6.42 6.39
N LEU A 27 2.78 7.07 5.77
CA LEU A 27 2.83 8.54 5.68
C LEU A 27 2.37 9.04 4.32
N SER A 28 2.56 8.25 3.26
CA SER A 28 2.17 8.63 1.91
C SER A 28 1.78 7.43 1.08
N LEU A 29 0.87 7.65 0.13
CA LEU A 29 0.41 6.70 -0.86
C LEU A 29 0.31 7.39 -2.21
N LYS A 30 0.80 6.74 -3.27
CA LYS A 30 0.67 7.25 -4.64
C LYS A 30 0.34 6.13 -5.63
N PHE A 31 -0.69 6.34 -6.44
CA PHE A 31 -1.02 5.45 -7.55
C PHE A 31 -0.16 5.73 -8.78
N ALA A 32 0.19 4.66 -9.51
CA ALA A 32 0.76 4.79 -10.84
C ALA A 32 -0.32 5.29 -11.81
N HIS A 33 0.09 6.07 -12.81
CA HIS A 33 -0.83 6.63 -13.81
C HIS A 33 -1.64 5.56 -14.56
N SER A 34 -1.08 4.34 -14.68
CA SER A 34 -1.77 3.20 -15.30
C SER A 34 -2.84 2.54 -14.42
N GLY A 35 -2.93 2.87 -13.12
CA GLY A 35 -3.84 2.25 -12.16
C GLY A 35 -3.55 0.79 -11.80
N LYS A 36 -2.49 0.18 -12.38
CA LYS A 36 -2.13 -1.23 -12.19
C LYS A 36 -1.41 -1.52 -10.87
N TRP A 37 -0.84 -0.49 -10.26
CA TRP A 37 -0.09 -0.59 -9.01
C TRP A 37 0.00 0.77 -8.32
N PHE A 38 0.34 0.74 -7.04
CA PHE A 38 0.57 1.91 -6.21
C PHE A 38 1.73 1.67 -5.26
N ILE A 39 2.29 2.74 -4.71
CA ILE A 39 3.36 2.70 -3.72
C ILE A 39 2.90 3.30 -2.41
N THR A 40 3.41 2.78 -1.31
CA THR A 40 3.24 3.32 0.04
C THR A 40 4.60 3.52 0.69
N THR A 41 4.70 4.59 1.46
CA THR A 41 5.91 4.92 2.22
C THR A 41 5.53 5.16 3.68
N GLY A 42 6.28 4.58 4.60
CA GLY A 42 6.02 4.67 6.03
C GLY A 42 7.18 5.28 6.81
N LYS A 43 6.93 5.49 8.11
CA LYS A 43 7.96 5.92 9.09
C LYS A 43 9.00 4.81 9.39
N ASP A 44 8.72 3.59 8.94
CA ASP A 44 9.58 2.41 9.01
C ASP A 44 10.72 2.41 7.97
N ASN A 45 10.88 3.51 7.22
CA ASN A 45 11.80 3.63 6.10
C ASN A 45 11.58 2.56 5.02
N LEU A 46 10.38 1.97 4.99
CA LEU A 46 10.00 1.02 3.95
C LEU A 46 9.26 1.75 2.84
N LEU A 47 9.58 1.36 1.61
CA LEU A 47 8.82 1.66 0.42
C LEU A 47 8.24 0.35 -0.10
N ASN A 48 6.92 0.24 -0.04
CA ASN A 48 6.18 -0.94 -0.50
C ASN A 48 5.46 -0.62 -1.80
N ALA A 49 5.60 -1.50 -2.80
CA ALA A 49 4.83 -1.43 -4.03
C ALA A 49 3.79 -2.54 -4.08
N TRP A 50 2.60 -2.21 -4.54
CA TRP A 50 1.42 -3.05 -4.44
C TRP A 50 0.73 -3.16 -5.79
N ARG A 51 0.32 -4.36 -6.16
CA ARG A 51 -0.41 -4.62 -7.41
C ARG A 51 -1.91 -4.55 -7.19
N THR A 52 -2.62 -3.81 -8.03
CA THR A 52 -4.09 -3.80 -8.01
C THR A 52 -4.65 -5.07 -8.69
N PRO A 53 -5.88 -5.50 -8.36
CA PRO A 53 -6.77 -5.02 -7.30
C PRO A 53 -6.53 -5.66 -5.92
N TYR A 54 -5.88 -6.82 -5.85
CA TYR A 54 -5.76 -7.65 -4.63
C TYR A 54 -4.68 -7.19 -3.65
N GLY A 55 -3.83 -6.23 -4.03
CA GLY A 55 -2.76 -5.72 -3.18
C GLY A 55 -1.61 -6.70 -2.98
N ALA A 56 -1.27 -7.49 -3.99
CA ALA A 56 -0.06 -8.33 -3.93
C ALA A 56 1.19 -7.44 -3.83
N SER A 57 2.08 -7.71 -2.88
CA SER A 57 3.36 -6.98 -2.79
C SER A 57 4.21 -7.29 -4.02
N ILE A 58 4.66 -6.23 -4.70
CA ILE A 58 5.51 -6.31 -5.89
C ILE A 58 6.97 -6.29 -5.44
N PHE A 59 7.33 -5.31 -4.62
CA PHE A 59 8.64 -5.20 -4.01
C PHE A 59 8.54 -4.38 -2.73
N GLN A 60 9.49 -4.63 -1.83
CA GLN A 60 9.72 -3.87 -0.62
C GLN A 60 11.17 -3.41 -0.65
N ILE A 61 11.38 -2.11 -0.46
CA ILE A 61 12.70 -1.50 -0.43
C ILE A 61 12.86 -0.82 0.93
N ASN A 62 13.97 -1.10 1.61
CA ASN A 62 14.38 -0.31 2.76
C ASN A 62 15.20 0.88 2.26
N VAL A 63 14.75 2.09 2.57
CA VAL A 63 15.41 3.33 2.20
C VAL A 63 16.24 3.77 3.41
N GLN A 64 17.46 3.27 3.49
CA GLN A 64 18.40 3.54 4.57
C GLN A 64 19.37 4.68 4.21
#